data_AF-A0A3E2CQV4-F1
#
_entry.id   AF-A0A3E2CQV4-F1
#
_cell.length_a   1.000
_cell.length_b   1.000
_cell.length_c   1.000
_cell.angle_alpha   90.00
_cell.angle_beta   90.00
_cell.angle_gamma   90.00
#
_symmetry.space_group_name_H-M   'P 1'
#
loop_
_entity.id
_entity.type
_entity.pdbx_description
1 polymer ?
#
loop_
_entity_poly.entity_id
_entity_poly.type
_entity_poly.pdbx_seq_one_letter_code
_entity_poly.pdbx_strand_id
1 'polypeptide(L)'
;KRYPQTVTKTRFGGIGIDIAEAARIDLALAGVANIVDALPRVTAATQYLSEDEELRTICEVDGEGESLPERLQNLQNPMCTLENPLWYSHRRASLAGKSHEGRLLALVIRDK
;
A
#
# COMPACT_ATOMS: atom_id res chain seq x y z
N LYS A 1 -4.01 -1.53 26.42
CA LYS A 1 -3.62 -1.53 24.98
C LYS A 1 -3.96 -0.16 24.41
N ARG A 2 -3.05 0.47 23.63
CA ARG A 2 -3.18 1.88 23.20
C ARG A 2 -4.21 2.11 22.07
N TYR A 3 -4.42 1.13 21.18
CA TYR A 3 -5.37 1.23 20.06
C TYR A 3 -6.24 -0.04 19.96
N PRO A 4 -7.23 -0.23 20.84
CA PRO A 4 -8.09 -1.43 20.80
C PRO A 4 -9.00 -1.46 19.55
N GLN A 5 -9.26 -0.30 18.96
CA GLN A 5 -10.22 -0.12 17.86
C GLN A 5 -9.62 -0.44 16.47
N THR A 6 -8.30 -0.62 16.40
CA THR A 6 -7.56 -0.84 15.14
C THR A 6 -7.32 -2.31 14.85
N VAL A 7 -7.80 -3.21 15.73
CA VAL A 7 -7.68 -4.65 15.52
C VAL A 7 -8.58 -5.05 14.36
N THR A 8 -7.97 -5.64 13.34
CA THR A 8 -8.68 -6.13 12.16
C THR A 8 -8.44 -7.63 12.00
N LYS A 9 -9.18 -8.26 11.09
CA LYS A 9 -8.86 -9.60 10.60
C LYS A 9 -8.06 -9.42 9.32
N THR A 10 -6.85 -9.95 9.27
CA THR A 10 -6.11 -9.97 8.00
C THR A 10 -6.81 -10.90 7.03
N ARG A 11 -6.76 -10.58 5.73
CA ARG A 11 -7.19 -11.48 4.66
C ARG A 11 -6.42 -12.81 4.61
N PHE A 12 -5.31 -12.90 5.34
CA PHE A 12 -4.48 -14.10 5.48
C PHE A 12 -4.84 -14.96 6.69
N GLY A 13 -6.00 -14.73 7.31
CA GLY A 13 -6.53 -15.58 8.39
C GLY A 13 -6.00 -15.28 9.80
N GLY A 14 -5.05 -14.35 9.95
CA GLY A 14 -4.50 -13.92 11.24
C GLY A 14 -5.08 -12.61 11.77
N ILE A 15 -4.72 -12.27 13.02
CA ILE A 15 -5.02 -10.96 13.61
C ILE A 15 -4.22 -9.87 12.88
N GLY A 16 -4.91 -8.82 12.48
CA GLY A 16 -4.36 -7.65 11.81
C GLY A 16 -4.42 -6.42 12.69
N ILE A 17 -3.66 -5.41 12.29
CA ILE A 17 -3.74 -4.07 12.84
C ILE A 17 -3.84 -3.07 11.69
N ASP A 18 -4.83 -2.19 11.74
CA ASP A 18 -4.88 -1.03 10.87
C ASP A 18 -3.96 0.07 11.45
N ILE A 19 -2.73 0.10 10.92
CA ILE A 19 -1.73 1.09 11.32
C ILE A 19 -2.08 2.51 10.85
N ALA A 20 -2.84 2.64 9.76
CA ALA A 20 -3.26 3.95 9.26
C ALA A 20 -4.35 4.54 10.16
N GLU A 21 -5.27 3.70 10.64
CA GLU A 21 -6.27 4.11 11.63
C GLU A 21 -5.65 4.45 12.97
N ALA A 22 -4.65 3.68 13.43
CA ALA A 22 -3.91 4.02 14.63
C ALA A 22 -3.27 5.42 14.53
N ALA A 23 -2.66 5.74 13.38
CA ALA A 23 -2.08 7.06 13.13
C ALA A 23 -3.16 8.17 13.08
N ARG A 24 -4.33 7.91 12.47
CA ARG A 24 -5.45 8.88 12.46
C ARG A 24 -5.97 9.17 13.87
N ILE A 25 -6.06 8.16 14.74
CA ILE A 25 -6.43 8.33 16.15
C ILE A 25 -5.42 9.25 16.85
N ASP A 26 -4.12 9.02 16.69
CA ASP A 26 -3.10 9.89 17.30
C ASP A 26 -3.16 11.33 16.77
N LEU A 27 -3.38 11.51 15.47
CA LEU A 27 -3.56 12.84 14.86
C LEU A 27 -4.77 13.57 15.46
N ALA A 28 -5.90 12.88 15.60
CA ALA A 28 -7.10 13.44 16.21
C ALA A 28 -6.87 13.83 17.69
N LEU A 29 -6.19 12.98 18.46
CA LEU A 29 -5.82 13.28 19.85
C LEU A 29 -4.87 14.49 19.97
N ALA A 30 -4.02 14.71 18.98
CA ALA A 30 -3.16 15.88 18.87
C ALA A 30 -3.89 17.15 18.39
N GLY A 31 -5.20 17.08 18.13
CA GLY A 31 -6.00 18.21 17.65
C GLY A 31 -5.84 18.51 16.15
N VAL A 32 -5.25 17.60 15.37
CA VAL A 32 -5.11 17.77 13.92
C VAL A 32 -6.46 17.54 13.25
N ALA A 33 -7.08 18.63 12.76
CA ALA A 33 -8.38 18.58 12.10
C ALA A 33 -8.28 18.40 10.57
N ASN A 34 -7.16 18.80 9.96
CA ASN A 34 -6.99 18.80 8.51
C ASN A 34 -6.16 17.60 8.06
N ILE A 35 -6.84 16.54 7.64
CA ILE A 35 -6.22 15.34 7.08
C ILE A 35 -6.62 15.24 5.62
N VAL A 36 -5.63 15.13 4.74
CA VAL A 36 -5.85 14.96 3.30
C VAL A 36 -5.56 13.51 2.92
N ASP A 37 -6.51 12.89 2.24
CA ASP A 37 -6.36 11.53 1.74
C ASP A 37 -5.72 11.52 0.35
N ALA A 38 -4.78 10.60 0.13
CA ALA A 38 -4.16 10.35 -1.16
C ALA A 38 -4.93 9.33 -2.00
N LEU A 39 -5.92 8.63 -1.43
CA LEU A 39 -6.67 7.55 -2.08
C LEU A 39 -7.18 7.93 -3.49
N PRO A 40 -7.85 9.08 -3.73
CA PRO A 40 -8.32 9.42 -5.08
C PRO A 40 -7.19 9.50 -6.11
N ARG A 41 -6.04 10.04 -5.73
CA ARG A 41 -4.86 10.18 -6.60
C ARG A 41 -4.23 8.83 -6.88
N VAL A 42 -4.10 7.98 -5.87
CA VAL A 42 -3.53 6.64 -6.02
C VAL A 42 -4.44 5.74 -6.85
N THR A 43 -5.77 5.82 -6.66
CA THR A 43 -6.74 5.10 -7.51
C THR A 43 -6.63 5.53 -8.97
N ALA A 44 -6.56 6.84 -9.24
CA ALA A 44 -6.40 7.35 -10.60
C ALA A 44 -5.08 6.86 -11.24
N ALA A 45 -3.96 6.92 -10.51
CA ALA A 45 -2.68 6.40 -10.99
C ALA A 45 -2.73 4.90 -11.27
N THR A 46 -3.39 4.12 -10.42
CA THR A 46 -3.55 2.67 -10.58
C THR A 46 -4.35 2.34 -11.84
N GLN A 47 -5.42 3.09 -12.11
CA GLN A 47 -6.20 2.94 -13.34
C GLN A 47 -5.42 3.36 -14.58
N TYR A 48 -4.73 4.51 -14.51
CA TYR A 48 -3.93 5.03 -15.61
C TYR A 48 -2.82 4.06 -16.04
N LEU A 49 -2.15 3.42 -15.07
CA LEU A 49 -1.04 2.49 -15.31
C LEU A 49 -1.50 1.03 -15.47
N SER A 50 -2.80 0.76 -15.55
CA SER A 50 -3.33 -0.62 -15.58
C SER A 50 -2.86 -1.45 -16.78
N GLU A 51 -2.56 -0.78 -17.90
CA GLU A 51 -2.05 -1.40 -19.13
C GLU A 51 -0.62 -0.95 -19.47
N ASP A 52 0.06 -0.28 -18.55
CA ASP A 52 1.42 0.22 -18.77
C ASP A 52 2.40 -0.92 -19.03
N GLU A 53 3.23 -0.77 -20.07
CA GLU A 53 4.17 -1.81 -20.51
C GLU A 53 5.30 -2.00 -19.51
N GLU A 54 5.86 -0.92 -18.97
CA GLU A 54 6.96 -0.98 -18.02
C GLU A 54 6.51 -1.63 -16.70
N LEU A 55 5.35 -1.22 -16.17
CA LEU A 55 4.78 -1.83 -14.97
C LEU A 55 4.47 -3.31 -15.16
N ARG A 56 3.99 -3.70 -16.34
CA ARG A 56 3.73 -5.10 -16.69
C ARG A 56 5.03 -5.91 -16.69
N THR A 57 6.06 -5.41 -17.36
CA THR A 57 7.39 -6.05 -17.37
C THR A 57 7.94 -6.20 -15.95
N ILE A 58 7.80 -5.17 -15.10
CA ILE A 58 8.22 -5.25 -13.68
C ILE A 58 7.48 -6.39 -12.97
N CYS A 59 6.15 -6.48 -13.10
CA CYS A 59 5.36 -7.53 -12.45
C CYS A 59 5.69 -8.95 -12.97
N GLU A 60 6.11 -9.07 -14.23
CA GLU A 60 6.52 -10.35 -14.82
C GLU A 60 7.87 -10.85 -14.29
N VAL A 61 8.80 -9.93 -14.00
CA VAL A 61 10.18 -10.29 -13.60
C VAL A 61 10.46 -10.13 -12.09
N ASP A 62 9.58 -9.49 -11.33
CA ASP A 62 9.82 -9.21 -9.91
C ASP A 62 9.77 -10.46 -9.00
N GLY A 63 9.20 -11.56 -9.49
CA GLY A 63 9.02 -12.82 -8.75
C GLY A 63 8.05 -12.72 -7.58
N GLU A 64 7.16 -11.72 -7.56
CA GLU A 64 6.31 -11.37 -6.41
C GLU A 64 4.83 -11.80 -6.54
N GLY A 65 4.52 -12.65 -7.52
CA GLY A 65 3.20 -13.26 -7.68
C GLY A 65 2.72 -13.28 -9.12
N GLU A 66 1.42 -13.07 -9.28
CA GLU A 66 0.67 -13.15 -10.54
C GLU A 66 1.01 -12.02 -11.52
N SER A 67 0.41 -12.07 -12.72
CA SER A 67 0.56 -11.02 -13.74
C SER A 67 -0.08 -9.69 -13.31
N LEU A 68 0.29 -8.58 -13.96
CA LEU A 68 -0.28 -7.26 -13.66
C LEU A 68 -1.83 -7.25 -13.70
N PRO A 69 -2.51 -7.78 -14.74
CA PRO A 69 -3.97 -7.80 -14.78
C PRO A 69 -4.60 -8.57 -13.62
N GLU A 70 -4.04 -9.72 -13.24
CA GLU A 70 -4.53 -10.54 -12.12
C GLU A 70 -4.34 -9.83 -10.77
N ARG A 71 -3.18 -9.20 -10.56
CA ARG A 71 -2.91 -8.37 -9.36
C ARG A 71 -3.93 -7.24 -9.23
N LEU A 72 -4.24 -6.56 -10.34
CA LEU A 72 -5.21 -5.46 -10.35
C LEU A 72 -6.65 -5.94 -10.19
N GLN A 73 -7.01 -7.11 -10.74
CA GLN A 73 -8.32 -7.72 -10.52
C GLN A 73 -8.55 -8.07 -9.04
N ASN A 74 -7.49 -8.51 -8.35
CA ASN A 74 -7.53 -8.89 -6.94
C ASN A 74 -7.31 -7.71 -5.97
N LEU A 75 -7.10 -6.48 -6.49
CA LEU A 75 -6.86 -5.28 -5.68
C LEU A 75 -8.14 -4.80 -4.99
N GLN A 76 -8.15 -4.80 -3.66
CA GLN A 76 -9.29 -4.31 -2.87
C GLN A 76 -9.00 -2.93 -2.27
N ASN A 77 -7.75 -2.69 -1.85
CA ASN A 77 -7.33 -1.43 -1.28
C ASN A 77 -6.16 -0.82 -2.07
N PRO A 78 -6.38 0.21 -2.89
CA PRO A 78 -5.34 0.88 -3.67
C PRO A 78 -4.17 1.44 -2.84
N MET A 79 -4.41 1.78 -1.57
CA MET A 79 -3.37 2.29 -0.66
C MET A 79 -2.56 1.18 0.01
N CYS A 80 -2.97 -0.08 -0.12
CA CYS A 80 -2.27 -1.21 0.48
C CYS A 80 -1.05 -1.57 -0.38
N THR A 81 0.16 -1.31 0.13
CA THR A 81 1.41 -1.57 -0.59
C THR A 81 1.59 -3.04 -0.97
N LEU A 82 1.06 -3.97 -0.16
CA LEU A 82 1.05 -5.40 -0.46
C LEU A 82 0.20 -5.74 -1.69
N GLU A 83 -0.92 -5.04 -1.88
CA GLU A 83 -1.87 -5.34 -2.95
C GLU A 83 -1.54 -4.61 -4.24
N ASN A 84 -1.27 -3.31 -4.13
CA ASN A 84 -1.10 -2.47 -5.31
C ASN A 84 0.32 -2.67 -5.88
N PRO A 85 0.45 -3.10 -7.15
CA PRO A 85 1.75 -3.32 -7.79
C PRO A 85 2.55 -2.03 -8.02
N LEU A 86 1.93 -0.85 -7.90
CA LEU A 86 2.63 0.44 -7.98
C LEU A 86 3.65 0.67 -6.85
N TRP A 87 3.56 -0.11 -5.77
CA TRP A 87 4.37 0.09 -4.58
C TRP A 87 5.31 -1.08 -4.38
N TYR A 88 6.55 -0.81 -3.95
CA TYR A 88 7.35 -1.84 -3.29
C TYR A 88 6.70 -2.24 -1.97
N SER A 89 6.76 -3.54 -1.64
CA SER A 89 6.19 -4.07 -0.40
C SER A 89 7.10 -5.08 0.26
N HIS A 90 7.52 -4.77 1.48
CA HIS A 90 8.29 -5.68 2.31
C HIS A 90 7.59 -7.01 2.51
N ARG A 91 6.28 -6.96 2.80
CA ARG A 91 5.48 -8.18 3.03
C ARG A 91 5.34 -9.01 1.76
N ARG A 92 5.17 -8.38 0.60
CA ARG A 92 5.06 -9.10 -0.69
C ARG A 92 6.38 -9.80 -1.03
N ALA A 93 7.49 -9.06 -0.94
CA ALA A 93 8.83 -9.61 -1.15
C ALA A 93 9.16 -10.75 -0.17
N SER A 94 8.80 -10.60 1.10
CA SER A 94 9.01 -11.63 2.13
C SER A 94 8.22 -12.91 1.85
N LEU A 95 6.97 -12.77 1.40
CA LEU A 95 6.13 -13.92 1.00
C LEU A 95 6.69 -14.63 -0.25
N ALA A 96 7.35 -13.89 -1.14
CA ALA A 96 8.06 -14.42 -2.29
C ALA A 96 9.45 -15.01 -1.95
N GLY A 97 9.87 -14.99 -0.68
CA GLY A 97 11.18 -15.51 -0.25
C GLY A 97 12.37 -14.63 -0.63
N LYS A 98 12.13 -13.37 -1.00
CA LYS A 98 13.19 -12.44 -1.36
C LYS A 98 13.89 -11.93 -0.10
N SER A 99 15.22 -11.80 -0.18
CA SER A 99 16.04 -11.24 0.90
C SER A 99 16.04 -9.71 0.94
N HIS A 100 15.60 -9.07 -0.14
CA HIS A 100 15.59 -7.62 -0.30
C HIS A 100 14.52 -7.19 -1.31
N GLU A 101 14.15 -5.92 -1.19
CA GLU A 101 13.17 -5.24 -2.04
C GLU A 101 13.46 -3.73 -2.08
N GLY A 102 12.89 -3.04 -3.05
CA GLY A 102 13.00 -1.58 -3.15
C GLY A 102 12.32 -0.84 -1.98
N ARG A 103 12.50 0.47 -1.90
CA ARG A 103 11.75 1.33 -0.97
C ARG A 103 11.23 2.55 -1.73
N LEU A 104 10.03 2.96 -1.35
CA LEU A 104 9.51 4.25 -1.77
C LEU A 104 10.01 5.33 -0.83
N LEU A 105 10.26 6.50 -1.41
CA LEU A 105 10.72 7.68 -0.68
C LEU A 105 9.57 8.67 -0.56
N ALA A 106 9.20 9.01 0.67
CA ALA A 106 8.28 10.11 0.95
C ALA A 106 9.07 11.39 1.15
N LEU A 107 8.77 12.44 0.38
CA LEU A 107 9.44 13.73 0.43
C LEU A 107 8.44 14.83 0.80
N VAL A 108 8.87 15.73 1.69
CA VAL A 108 8.15 16.97 2.01
C VAL A 108 9.08 18.12 1.67
N ILE A 109 8.64 18.98 0.76
CA ILE A 109 9.40 20.12 0.26
C ILE A 109 8.58 21.37 0.56
N ARG A 110 9.24 22.41 1.06
CA ARG A 110 8.65 23.75 1.14
C ARG A 110 9.01 24.46 -0.16
N ASP A 111 7.99 24.81 -0.95
CA ASP A 111 8.20 25.63 -2.14
C ASP A 111 8.77 27.00 -1.72
N LYS A 112 9.59 27.60 -2.59
CA LYS A 112 10.29 28.85 -2.28
C LYS A 112 9.39 30.07 -2.44
#